data_AF-A0A7W8NQ13-F1
#
_entry.id   AF-A0A7W8NQ13-F1
#
_cell.length_a   1.000
_cell.length_b   1.000
_cell.length_c   1.000
_cell.angle_alpha   90.00
_cell.angle_beta   90.00
_cell.angle_gamma   90.00
#
_symmetry.space_group_name_H-M   'P 1'
#
loop_
_entity.id
_entity.type
_entity.pdbx_description
1 polymer ?
#
loop_
_entity_poly.entity_id
_entity_poly.type
_entity_poly.pdbx_seq_one_letter_code
_entity_poly.pdbx_strand_id
1 'polypeptide(L)'
;MAASDPHPLDALRDEAQTTLTPDVRAALDTLSAEHAQLLTGTSWAAGAEDALRTAIGMERKAQMEMRIGLGADADALPLRKTTALADMTLPDLLAEARENRVMTLRVLDLLLDTATRRPVRAWTLGEEVPPEVYILSLRNRLRRLGESVAEQRLEG
;
A
#
# COMPACT_ATOMS: atom_id res chain seq x y z
N MET A 1 7.51 -31.75 -19.17
CA MET A 1 6.73 -30.55 -18.77
C MET A 1 7.55 -29.83 -17.71
N ALA A 2 8.01 -28.61 -17.96
CA ALA A 2 8.61 -27.80 -16.91
C ALA A 2 7.48 -27.41 -15.94
N ALA A 3 7.66 -27.69 -14.65
CA ALA A 3 6.74 -27.17 -13.64
C ALA A 3 6.79 -25.65 -13.73
N SER A 4 5.63 -25.02 -13.94
CA SER A 4 5.49 -23.57 -13.85
C SER A 4 5.91 -23.15 -12.44
N ASP A 5 6.75 -22.12 -12.32
CA ASP A 5 7.07 -21.57 -11.02
C ASP A 5 5.77 -21.19 -10.28
N PRO A 6 5.65 -21.50 -8.98
CA PRO A 6 4.44 -21.22 -8.22
C PRO A 6 4.10 -19.73 -8.25
N HIS A 7 2.81 -19.42 -8.39
CA HIS A 7 2.39 -18.03 -8.50
C HIS A 7 2.60 -17.34 -7.14
N PRO A 8 3.04 -16.07 -7.08
CA PRO A 8 3.25 -15.38 -5.79
C PRO A 8 2.00 -15.29 -4.91
N LEU A 9 0.81 -15.44 -5.48
CA LEU A 9 -0.44 -15.51 -4.72
C LEU A 9 -0.64 -16.83 -3.98
N ASP A 10 0.01 -17.92 -4.38
CA ASP A 10 -0.17 -19.23 -3.74
C ASP A 10 0.34 -19.17 -2.29
N ALA A 11 1.52 -18.61 -2.07
CA ALA A 11 2.05 -18.38 -0.72
C ALA A 11 1.15 -17.46 0.13
N LEU A 12 0.52 -16.44 -0.49
CA LEU A 12 -0.40 -15.53 0.22
C LEU A 12 -1.73 -16.21 0.55
N ARG A 13 -2.20 -17.12 -0.30
CA ARG A 13 -3.40 -17.93 -0.05
C ARG A 13 -3.18 -18.89 1.11
N ASP A 14 -2.01 -19.52 1.17
CA ASP A 14 -1.60 -20.39 2.27
C ASP A 14 -1.48 -19.60 3.59
N GLU A 15 -0.83 -18.43 3.56
CA GLU A 15 -0.73 -17.54 4.73
C GLU A 15 -2.11 -17.07 5.21
N ALA A 16 -3.02 -16.76 4.29
CA ALA A 16 -4.39 -16.34 4.63
C ALA A 16 -5.21 -17.43 5.34
N GLN A 17 -4.84 -18.72 5.24
CA GLN A 17 -5.52 -19.80 5.98
C GLN A 17 -5.23 -19.78 7.48
N THR A 18 -4.11 -19.17 7.89
CA THR A 18 -3.63 -19.22 9.28
C THR A 18 -3.47 -17.84 9.91
N THR A 19 -3.66 -16.77 9.15
CA THR A 19 -3.44 -15.40 9.61
C THR A 19 -4.77 -14.65 9.73
N LEU A 20 -5.02 -14.05 10.89
CA LEU A 20 -6.23 -13.25 11.11
C LEU A 20 -6.08 -11.85 10.51
N THR A 21 -7.10 -11.38 9.80
CA THR A 21 -7.12 -10.03 9.21
C THR A 21 -6.81 -8.90 10.21
N PRO A 22 -7.35 -8.90 11.45
CA PRO A 22 -7.00 -7.88 12.44
C PRO A 22 -5.50 -7.84 12.79
N ASP A 23 -4.80 -8.98 12.81
CA ASP A 23 -3.37 -9.04 13.12
C ASP A 23 -2.55 -8.40 12.00
N VAL A 24 -2.91 -8.69 10.74
CA VAL A 24 -2.28 -8.05 9.58
C VAL A 24 -2.55 -6.55 9.57
N ARG A 25 -3.76 -6.14 9.94
CA ARG A 25 -4.14 -4.73 10.02
C ARG A 25 -3.34 -3.98 11.10
N ALA A 26 -3.12 -4.59 12.26
CA ALA A 26 -2.25 -4.04 13.30
C ALA A 26 -0.79 -3.94 12.83
N ALA A 27 -0.28 -4.95 12.10
CA ALA A 27 1.05 -4.89 11.51
C ALA A 27 1.19 -3.74 10.49
N LEU A 28 0.12 -3.43 9.74
CA LEU A 28 0.08 -2.29 8.83
C LEU A 28 0.12 -0.94 9.55
N ASP A 29 -0.46 -0.83 10.76
CA ASP A 29 -0.32 0.37 11.59
C ASP A 29 1.12 0.58 12.01
N THR A 30 1.79 -0.48 12.50
CA THR A 30 3.21 -0.44 12.86
C THR A 30 4.08 -0.01 11.68
N LEU A 31 3.92 -0.65 10.52
CA LEU A 31 4.65 -0.28 9.29
C LEU A 31 4.40 1.17 8.86
N SER A 32 3.20 1.69 9.10
CA SER A 32 2.84 3.06 8.74
C SER A 32 3.41 4.08 9.73
N ALA A 33 3.48 3.74 11.01
CA ALA A 33 4.17 4.54 12.02
C ALA A 33 5.69 4.60 11.76
N GLU A 34 6.31 3.46 11.46
CA GLU A 34 7.72 3.38 11.06
C GLU A 34 7.99 4.22 9.81
N HIS A 35 7.13 4.11 8.78
CA HIS A 35 7.25 4.92 7.57
C HIS A 35 7.09 6.42 7.87
N ALA A 36 6.16 6.81 8.75
CA ALA A 36 5.99 8.22 9.13
C ALA A 36 7.25 8.78 9.83
N GLN A 37 7.88 7.99 10.70
CA GLN A 37 9.15 8.33 11.35
C GLN A 37 10.32 8.38 10.36
N LEU A 38 10.33 7.49 9.36
CA LEU A 38 11.32 7.54 8.30
C LEU A 38 11.30 8.89 7.57
N LEU A 39 10.10 9.38 7.24
CA LEU A 39 9.89 10.61 6.49
C LEU A 39 10.23 11.89 7.28
N THR A 40 10.48 11.83 8.61
CA THR A 40 10.92 13.00 9.40
C THR A 40 12.43 13.24 9.35
N GLY A 41 13.19 12.40 8.63
CA GLY A 41 14.63 12.56 8.48
C GLY A 41 15.03 13.88 7.82
N THR A 42 16.17 14.44 8.23
CA THR A 42 16.68 15.74 7.77
C THR A 42 17.68 15.64 6.62
N SER A 43 18.13 14.43 6.25
CA SER A 43 19.13 14.20 5.22
C SER A 43 18.71 13.08 4.27
N TRP A 44 18.82 13.35 2.97
CA TRP A 44 18.32 12.50 1.90
C TRP A 44 19.35 12.43 0.77
N ALA A 45 19.50 11.24 0.18
CA ALA A 45 20.34 11.02 -0.99
C ALA A 45 19.73 11.65 -2.24
N ALA A 46 20.55 11.83 -3.29
CA ALA A 46 20.10 12.40 -4.56
C ALA A 46 18.96 11.60 -5.25
N GLY A 47 18.83 10.30 -4.96
CA GLY A 47 17.77 9.44 -5.48
C GLY A 47 16.46 9.44 -4.68
N ALA A 48 16.36 10.23 -3.60
CA ALA A 48 15.21 10.20 -2.70
C ALA A 48 13.89 10.57 -3.37
N GLU A 49 13.89 11.59 -4.24
CA GLU A 49 12.66 12.02 -4.91
C GLU A 49 12.10 10.92 -5.83
N ASP A 50 12.95 10.22 -6.58
CA ASP A 50 12.51 9.16 -7.49
C ASP A 50 11.98 7.93 -6.73
N ALA A 51 12.61 7.58 -5.61
CA ALA A 51 12.11 6.54 -4.71
C ALA A 51 10.74 6.92 -4.13
N LEU A 52 10.57 8.17 -3.67
CA LEU A 52 9.29 8.67 -3.14
C LEU A 52 8.20 8.71 -4.22
N ARG A 53 8.49 9.23 -5.42
CA ARG A 53 7.55 9.24 -6.55
C ARG A 53 7.09 7.82 -6.89
N THR A 54 8.02 6.87 -6.93
CA THR A 54 7.71 5.46 -7.18
C THR A 54 6.83 4.87 -6.08
N ALA A 55 7.19 5.09 -4.81
CA ALA A 55 6.41 4.60 -3.68
C ALA A 55 4.99 5.17 -3.65
N ILE A 56 4.85 6.48 -3.82
CA ILE A 56 3.54 7.16 -3.88
C ILE A 56 2.72 6.61 -5.05
N GLY A 57 3.32 6.48 -6.23
CA GLY A 57 2.65 5.93 -7.42
C GLY A 57 2.13 4.51 -7.20
N MET A 58 2.93 3.63 -6.58
CA MET A 58 2.56 2.25 -6.29
C MET A 58 1.46 2.13 -5.23
N GLU A 59 1.46 3.01 -4.24
CA GLU A 59 0.37 3.10 -3.25
C GLU A 59 -0.92 3.66 -3.87
N ARG A 60 -0.84 4.69 -4.73
CA ARG A 60 -2.01 5.19 -5.49
C ARG A 60 -2.60 4.12 -6.40
N LYS A 61 -1.75 3.28 -7.00
CA LYS A 61 -2.20 2.09 -7.75
C LYS A 61 -2.93 1.10 -6.82
N ALA A 62 -2.41 0.83 -5.62
CA ALA A 62 -3.09 -0.02 -4.64
C ALA A 62 -4.47 0.54 -4.26
N GLN A 63 -4.57 1.86 -4.07
CA GLN A 63 -5.86 2.52 -3.82
C GLN A 63 -6.84 2.32 -4.97
N MET A 64 -6.38 2.44 -6.22
CA MET A 64 -7.21 2.17 -7.40
C MET A 64 -7.68 0.72 -7.46
N GLU A 65 -6.78 -0.25 -7.22
CA GLU A 65 -7.09 -1.68 -7.17
C GLU A 65 -8.21 -2.00 -6.16
N MET A 66 -8.15 -1.41 -4.96
CA MET A 66 -9.19 -1.57 -3.94
C MET A 66 -10.48 -0.85 -4.30
N ARG A 67 -10.40 0.38 -4.84
CA ARG A 67 -11.56 1.17 -5.25
C ARG A 67 -12.37 0.48 -6.36
N ILE A 68 -11.70 -0.21 -7.28
CA ILE A 68 -12.38 -1.04 -8.29
C ILE A 68 -13.21 -2.13 -7.62
N GLY A 69 -12.65 -2.84 -6.64
CA GLY A 69 -13.38 -3.86 -5.86
C GLY A 69 -14.55 -3.31 -5.05
N LEU A 70 -14.40 -2.09 -4.52
CA LEU A 70 -15.44 -1.38 -3.79
C LEU A 70 -16.60 -0.94 -4.68
N GLY A 71 -16.38 -0.66 -5.97
CA GLY A 71 -17.44 -0.16 -6.85
C GLY A 71 -18.09 1.10 -6.29
N ALA A 72 -19.43 1.12 -6.20
CA ALA A 72 -20.19 2.26 -5.66
C ALA A 72 -19.89 2.58 -4.18
N ASP A 73 -19.42 1.61 -3.38
CA ASP A 73 -19.03 1.88 -1.99
C ASP A 73 -17.84 2.86 -1.92
N ALA A 74 -17.02 2.94 -2.98
CA ALA A 74 -15.87 3.84 -3.04
C ALA A 74 -16.25 5.32 -3.01
N ASP A 75 -17.51 5.67 -3.31
CA ASP A 75 -18.01 7.05 -3.29
C ASP A 75 -18.05 7.64 -1.86
N ALA A 76 -18.03 6.78 -0.82
CA ALA A 76 -17.90 7.21 0.57
C ALA A 76 -16.49 7.72 0.93
N LEU A 77 -15.49 7.46 0.07
CA LEU A 77 -14.12 7.91 0.29
C LEU A 77 -13.92 9.31 -0.26
N PRO A 78 -13.16 10.18 0.42
CA PRO A 78 -12.88 11.51 -0.09
C PRO A 78 -12.10 11.44 -1.41
N LEU A 79 -12.43 12.37 -2.31
CA LEU A 79 -11.62 12.66 -3.49
C LEU A 79 -10.55 13.69 -3.10
N ARG A 80 -9.28 13.27 -3.18
CA ARG A 80 -8.14 14.17 -2.97
C ARG A 80 -7.68 14.72 -4.31
N LYS A 81 -7.62 16.05 -4.42
CA LYS A 81 -6.88 16.70 -5.51
C LYS A 81 -5.41 16.69 -5.13
N THR A 82 -4.56 16.20 -6.02
CA THR A 82 -3.11 16.15 -5.80
C THR A 82 -2.39 16.77 -6.98
N THR A 83 -1.23 17.38 -6.70
CA THR A 83 -0.31 17.83 -7.74
C THR A 83 0.27 16.62 -8.49
N ALA A 84 0.68 16.81 -9.74
CA ALA A 84 1.43 15.76 -10.44
C ALA A 84 2.75 15.49 -9.71
N LEU A 85 3.12 14.21 -9.56
CA LEU A 85 4.33 13.82 -8.82
C LEU A 85 5.62 14.37 -9.43
N ALA A 86 5.61 14.63 -10.75
CA ALA A 86 6.74 15.21 -11.46
C ALA A 86 7.01 16.67 -11.06
N ASP A 87 5.98 17.38 -10.58
CA ASP A 87 6.08 18.81 -10.23
C ASP A 87 6.31 19.02 -8.72
N MET A 88 6.36 17.94 -7.93
CA MET A 88 6.54 18.00 -6.48
C MET A 88 8.03 18.07 -6.11
N THR A 89 8.36 18.97 -5.19
CA THR A 89 9.68 19.03 -4.53
C THR A 89 9.82 17.93 -3.48
N LEU A 90 11.04 17.63 -3.03
CA LEU A 90 11.26 16.67 -1.93
C LEU A 90 10.38 16.93 -0.69
N PRO A 91 10.27 18.16 -0.12
CA PRO A 91 9.33 18.43 0.97
C PRO A 91 7.88 18.07 0.65
N ASP A 92 7.41 18.39 -0.55
CA ASP A 92 6.05 18.06 -1.01
C ASP A 92 5.87 16.54 -1.12
N LEU A 93 6.87 15.82 -1.64
CA LEU A 93 6.85 14.36 -1.74
C LEU A 93 6.83 13.69 -0.37
N LEU A 94 7.56 14.21 0.62
CA LEU A 94 7.53 13.70 1.99
C LEU A 94 6.16 13.91 2.65
N ALA A 95 5.53 15.07 2.43
CA ALA A 95 4.18 15.35 2.91
C ALA A 95 3.14 14.46 2.22
N GLU A 96 3.20 14.38 0.88
CA GLU A 96 2.30 13.54 0.09
C GLU A 96 2.45 12.07 0.44
N ALA A 97 3.67 11.55 0.68
CA ALA A 97 3.87 10.16 1.08
C ALA A 97 3.14 9.83 2.40
N ARG A 98 3.19 10.72 3.40
CA ARG A 98 2.45 10.53 4.67
C ARG A 98 0.95 10.49 4.44
N GLU A 99 0.42 11.49 3.74
CA GLU A 99 -1.01 11.59 3.51
C GLU A 99 -1.54 10.46 2.62
N ASN A 100 -0.75 10.06 1.64
CA ASN A 100 -1.05 8.95 0.75
C ASN A 100 -1.11 7.63 1.52
N ARG A 101 -0.20 7.39 2.49
CA ARG A 101 -0.26 6.21 3.36
C ARG A 101 -1.56 6.16 4.18
N VAL A 102 -1.96 7.28 4.77
CA VAL A 102 -3.22 7.39 5.51
C VAL A 102 -4.40 7.07 4.61
N MET A 103 -4.41 7.59 3.39
CA MET A 103 -5.47 7.29 2.43
C MET A 103 -5.47 5.81 2.03
N THR A 104 -4.31 5.21 1.76
CA THR A 104 -4.17 3.78 1.45
C THR A 104 -4.83 2.91 2.52
N LEU A 105 -4.55 3.17 3.80
CA LEU A 105 -5.16 2.42 4.91
C LEU A 105 -6.66 2.69 5.03
N ARG A 106 -7.13 3.92 4.81
CA ARG A 106 -8.56 4.23 4.83
C ARG A 106 -9.34 3.51 3.72
N VAL A 107 -8.77 3.37 2.52
CA VAL A 107 -9.38 2.58 1.44
C VAL A 107 -9.43 1.11 1.82
N LEU A 108 -8.35 0.58 2.41
CA LEU A 108 -8.31 -0.80 2.92
C LEU A 108 -9.40 -1.03 3.98
N ASP A 109 -9.52 -0.13 4.96
CA ASP A 109 -10.51 -0.25 6.04
C ASP A 109 -11.93 -0.33 5.49
N LEU A 110 -12.25 0.47 4.46
CA LEU A 110 -13.55 0.38 3.79
C LEU A 110 -13.71 -0.93 2.99
N LEU A 111 -12.66 -1.43 2.34
CA LEU A 111 -12.67 -2.73 1.65
C LEU A 111 -13.00 -3.87 2.63
N LEU A 112 -12.33 -3.88 3.78
CA LEU A 112 -12.53 -4.88 4.83
C LEU A 112 -13.92 -4.79 5.45
N ASP A 113 -14.40 -3.58 5.77
CA ASP A 113 -15.76 -3.38 6.28
C ASP A 113 -16.83 -3.86 5.28
N THR A 114 -16.68 -3.48 4.00
CA THR A 114 -17.62 -3.86 2.95
C THR A 114 -17.68 -5.38 2.76
N ALA A 115 -16.55 -6.06 2.91
CA ALA A 115 -16.47 -7.52 2.82
C ALA A 115 -17.27 -8.25 3.91
N THR A 116 -17.56 -7.60 5.05
CA THR A 116 -18.43 -8.17 6.09
C THR A 116 -19.91 -8.17 5.70
N ARG A 117 -20.29 -7.33 4.72
CA ARG A 117 -21.69 -7.11 4.30
C ARG A 117 -22.01 -7.76 2.96
N ARG A 118 -21.02 -7.89 2.07
CA ARG A 118 -21.17 -8.51 0.74
C ARG A 118 -19.86 -9.12 0.26
N PRO A 119 -19.90 -10.03 -0.73
CA PRO A 119 -18.69 -10.46 -1.44
C PRO A 119 -17.98 -9.27 -2.09
N VAL A 120 -16.67 -9.16 -1.85
CA VAL A 120 -15.77 -8.16 -2.44
C VAL A 120 -14.49 -8.89 -2.87
N ARG A 121 -13.91 -8.49 -4.00
CA ARG A 121 -12.57 -8.90 -4.42
C ARG A 121 -11.78 -7.68 -4.85
N ALA A 122 -10.47 -7.71 -4.65
CA ALA A 122 -9.56 -6.67 -5.10
C ALA A 122 -8.49 -7.25 -6.03
N TRP A 123 -8.00 -6.44 -6.96
CA TRP A 123 -6.99 -6.85 -7.92
C TRP A 123 -5.58 -6.72 -7.33
N THR A 124 -4.78 -7.77 -7.33
CA THR A 124 -3.34 -7.67 -7.05
C THR A 124 -2.59 -8.77 -7.79
N LEU A 125 -1.35 -8.47 -8.21
CA LEU A 125 -0.48 -9.45 -8.88
C LEU A 125 -1.14 -10.16 -10.08
N GLY A 126 -2.02 -9.45 -10.80
CA GLY A 126 -2.67 -9.96 -12.02
C GLY A 126 -3.94 -10.79 -11.80
N GLU A 127 -4.39 -10.98 -10.55
CA GLU A 127 -5.62 -11.72 -10.26
C GLU A 127 -6.56 -10.98 -9.28
N GLU A 128 -7.84 -11.32 -9.34
CA GLU A 128 -8.81 -10.95 -8.30
C GLU A 128 -8.67 -11.88 -7.10
N VAL A 129 -8.48 -11.30 -5.92
CA VAL A 129 -8.32 -12.03 -4.68
C VAL A 129 -9.29 -11.53 -3.61
N PRO A 130 -9.65 -12.38 -2.63
CA PRO A 130 -10.48 -11.93 -1.53
C PRO A 130 -9.65 -11.03 -0.56
N PRO A 131 -10.30 -10.22 0.29
CA PRO A 131 -9.64 -9.20 1.09
C PRO A 131 -8.56 -9.73 2.04
N GLU A 132 -8.72 -10.95 2.57
CA GLU A 132 -7.75 -11.63 3.43
C GLU A 132 -6.41 -11.91 2.72
N VAL A 133 -6.44 -12.19 1.42
CA VAL A 133 -5.23 -12.33 0.60
C VAL A 133 -4.69 -10.95 0.19
N TYR A 134 -5.60 -10.01 -0.12
CA TYR A 134 -5.20 -8.66 -0.54
C TYR A 134 -4.42 -7.92 0.56
N ILE A 135 -4.89 -7.97 1.82
CA ILE A 135 -4.24 -7.27 2.93
C ILE A 135 -2.81 -7.78 3.18
N LEU A 136 -2.56 -9.09 3.01
CA LEU A 136 -1.22 -9.68 3.07
C LEU A 136 -0.32 -9.19 1.92
N SER A 137 -0.87 -9.15 0.70
CA SER A 137 -0.20 -8.58 -0.47
C SER A 137 0.19 -7.12 -0.24
N LEU A 138 -0.74 -6.33 0.30
CA LEU A 138 -0.54 -4.91 0.62
C LEU A 138 0.52 -4.73 1.71
N ARG A 139 0.49 -5.53 2.80
CA ARG A 139 1.54 -5.52 3.84
C ARG A 139 2.93 -5.73 3.23
N ASN A 140 3.07 -6.76 2.39
CA ASN A 140 4.36 -7.06 1.75
C ASN A 140 4.77 -5.94 0.78
N ARG A 141 3.82 -5.33 0.06
CA ARG A 141 4.07 -4.19 -0.82
C ARG A 141 4.55 -2.97 -0.04
N LEU A 142 3.82 -2.57 1.01
CA LEU A 142 4.13 -1.38 1.81
C LEU A 142 5.46 -1.51 2.56
N ARG A 143 5.80 -2.72 3.02
CA ARG A 143 7.13 -3.00 3.59
C ARG A 143 8.24 -2.72 2.59
N ARG A 144 8.19 -3.31 1.39
CA ARG A 144 9.20 -3.09 0.33
C ARG A 144 9.31 -1.64 -0.11
N LEU A 145 8.18 -0.92 -0.20
CA LEU A 145 8.20 0.50 -0.52
C LEU A 145 8.86 1.32 0.60
N GLY A 146 8.60 0.97 1.87
CA GLY A 146 9.26 1.57 3.02
C GLY A 146 10.78 1.34 3.02
N GLU A 147 11.21 0.11 2.73
CA GLU A 147 12.63 -0.27 2.60
C GLU A 147 13.32 0.53 1.49
N SER A 148 12.71 0.61 0.30
CA SER A 148 13.25 1.38 -0.83
C SER A 148 13.40 2.87 -0.52
N VAL A 149 12.47 3.47 0.22
CA VAL A 149 12.60 4.86 0.68
C VAL A 149 13.67 4.97 1.78
N ALA A 150 13.80 3.97 2.64
CA ALA A 150 14.78 3.96 3.72
C ALA A 150 16.21 3.92 3.20
N GLU A 151 16.46 3.18 2.12
CA GLU A 151 17.77 3.15 1.43
C GLU A 151 18.23 4.53 0.93
N GLN A 152 17.30 5.48 0.74
CA GLN A 152 17.61 6.85 0.31
C GLN A 152 17.86 7.80 1.49
N ARG A 153 17.69 7.34 2.73
CA ARG A 153 18.00 8.14 3.90
C ARG A 153 19.50 8.05 4.17
N LEU A 154 20.14 9.21 4.29
CA LEU A 154 21.53 9.27 4.70
C LEU A 154 21.57 9.18 6.24
N GLU A 155 22.33 8.21 6.75
CA GLU A 155 22.69 8.19 8.18
C GLU A 155 23.45 9.48 8.49
N GLY A 156 23.01 10.18 9.54
CA GLY A 156 23.67 11.39 10.04
C GLY A 156 24.88 11.05 10.90
#